data_AF-A0A1F8XCC5-F1
#
_entry.id   AF-A0A1F8XCC5-F1
#
_cell.length_a   1.000
_cell.length_b   1.000
_cell.length_c   1.000
_cell.angle_alpha   90.00
_cell.angle_beta   90.00
_cell.angle_gamma   90.00
#
_symmetry.space_group_name_H-M   'P 1'
#
loop_
_entity.id
_entity.type
_entity.pdbx_description
1 polymer ?
#
loop_
_entity_poly.entity_id
_entity_poly.type
_entity_poly.pdbx_seq_one_letter_code
_entity_poly.pdbx_strand_id
1 'polypeptide(L)'
;MHQYFLKPHAVMPEYPNDFAVWVSESLGEPLLAEALANVNPFEFTDIEDLRRELLRIIEEYLKTYPPPRPVPPGREFMFNEGITIVIPTGIESGPQLHDFLQKLREVDFSSIYFHFYESRLRLGRPVDDFSEFLLTSLERPGIAAKIKSLDPYMYTTEVLRDKIAALIEEEL
;
A
#
# COMPACT_ATOMS: atom_id res chain seq x y z
N MET A 1 -7.48 -3.49 -3.10
CA MET A 1 -6.78 -2.19 -3.08
C MET A 1 -5.26 -2.36 -3.02
N HIS A 2 -4.66 -3.02 -2.01
CA HIS A 2 -3.20 -3.21 -1.97
C HIS A 2 -2.61 -4.04 -3.12
N GLN A 3 -3.38 -5.00 -3.64
CA GLN A 3 -2.97 -5.83 -4.77
C GLN A 3 -2.72 -5.03 -6.06
N TYR A 4 -3.18 -3.78 -6.14
CA TYR A 4 -2.91 -2.89 -7.27
C TYR A 4 -1.41 -2.67 -7.48
N PHE A 5 -0.64 -2.49 -6.39
CA PHE A 5 0.81 -2.34 -6.45
C PHE A 5 1.55 -3.63 -6.80
N LEU A 6 0.89 -4.79 -6.66
CA LEU A 6 1.45 -6.11 -6.96
C LEU A 6 0.98 -6.65 -8.32
N LYS A 7 -0.01 -6.02 -8.95
CA LYS A 7 -0.51 -6.42 -10.27
C LYS A 7 0.34 -5.75 -11.36
N PRO A 8 0.96 -6.51 -12.27
CA PRO A 8 1.55 -5.92 -13.46
C PRO A 8 0.44 -5.32 -14.32
N HIS A 9 0.40 -3.99 -14.40
CA HIS A 9 -0.48 -3.28 -15.30
C HIS A 9 0.26 -3.01 -16.62
N ALA A 10 -0.28 -3.49 -17.74
CA ALA A 10 0.28 -3.21 -19.06
C ALA A 10 0.18 -1.72 -19.44
N VAL A 11 -0.77 -1.01 -18.84
CA VAL A 11 -0.99 0.44 -18.97
C VAL A 11 -1.31 0.97 -17.59
N MET A 12 -0.69 2.09 -17.19
CA MET A 12 -0.99 2.79 -15.94
C MET A 12 -2.47 3.19 -15.93
N PRO A 13 -3.29 2.67 -14.99
CA PRO A 13 -4.69 3.08 -14.85
C PRO A 13 -4.80 4.56 -14.48
N GLU A 14 -5.88 5.20 -14.93
CA GLU A 14 -6.20 6.60 -14.60
C GLU A 14 -6.47 6.78 -13.09
N TYR A 15 -7.01 5.75 -12.45
CA TYR A 15 -7.33 5.75 -11.03
C TYR A 15 -6.53 4.68 -10.26
N PRO A 16 -6.16 4.98 -9.00
CA PRO A 16 -5.27 4.14 -8.21
C PRO A 16 -5.95 2.95 -7.52
N ASN A 17 -7.27 2.79 -7.69
CA ASN A 17 -8.00 1.67 -7.10
C ASN A 17 -9.18 1.21 -7.97
N ASP A 18 -9.50 -0.09 -7.85
CA ASP A 18 -10.52 -0.77 -8.65
C ASP A 18 -11.93 -0.15 -8.50
N PHE A 19 -12.27 0.38 -7.32
CA PHE A 19 -13.57 1.03 -7.12
C PHE A 19 -13.70 2.29 -7.96
N ALA A 20 -12.70 3.17 -7.93
CA ALA A 20 -12.68 4.39 -8.72
C ALA A 20 -12.69 4.10 -10.23
N VAL A 21 -11.88 3.14 -10.69
CA VAL A 21 -11.89 2.67 -12.09
C VAL A 21 -13.29 2.22 -12.50
N TRP A 22 -13.91 1.32 -11.73
CA TRP A 22 -15.22 0.78 -12.08
C TRP A 22 -16.34 1.84 -12.04
N VAL A 23 -16.32 2.73 -11.04
CA VAL A 23 -17.29 3.83 -10.94
C VAL A 23 -17.19 4.76 -12.15
N SER A 24 -15.98 5.11 -12.59
CA SER A 24 -15.80 5.95 -13.77
C SER A 24 -16.24 5.24 -15.05
N GLU A 25 -15.73 4.02 -15.30
CA GLU A 25 -15.90 3.34 -16.59
C GLU A 25 -17.25 2.64 -16.77
N SER A 26 -17.84 2.13 -15.69
CA SER A 26 -19.05 1.29 -15.77
C SER A 26 -20.30 1.98 -15.25
N LEU A 27 -20.21 2.73 -14.15
CA LEU A 27 -21.32 3.57 -13.70
C LEU A 27 -21.43 4.88 -14.49
N GLY A 28 -20.28 5.47 -14.86
CA GLY A 28 -20.23 6.76 -15.54
C GLY A 28 -20.30 7.95 -14.58
N GLU A 29 -19.80 7.78 -13.35
CA GLU A 29 -19.87 8.80 -12.29
C GLU A 29 -18.48 9.34 -11.92
N PRO A 30 -17.89 10.25 -12.74
CA PRO A 30 -16.49 10.67 -12.57
C PRO A 30 -16.22 11.39 -11.25
N LEU A 31 -17.21 12.13 -10.72
CA LEU A 31 -17.07 12.81 -9.42
C LEU A 31 -16.96 11.83 -8.25
N LEU A 32 -17.74 10.74 -8.28
CA LEU A 32 -17.63 9.68 -7.26
C LEU A 32 -16.32 8.92 -7.43
N ALA A 33 -15.90 8.66 -8.67
CA ALA A 33 -14.62 8.02 -8.97
C ALA A 33 -13.44 8.83 -8.40
N GLU A 34 -13.41 10.14 -8.63
CA GLU A 34 -12.39 11.04 -8.09
C GLU A 34 -12.38 11.05 -6.55
N ALA A 35 -13.55 11.12 -5.92
CA ALA A 35 -13.63 11.07 -4.46
C ALA A 35 -13.07 9.75 -3.90
N LEU A 36 -13.39 8.61 -4.52
CA LEU A 36 -12.86 7.30 -4.13
C LEU A 36 -11.37 7.13 -4.46
N ALA A 37 -10.87 7.79 -5.50
CA ALA A 37 -9.47 7.75 -5.90
C ALA A 37 -8.55 8.42 -4.87
N ASN A 38 -9.04 9.45 -4.19
CA ASN A 38 -8.29 10.20 -3.18
C ASN A 38 -8.12 9.47 -1.84
N VAL A 39 -8.76 8.30 -1.66
CA VAL A 39 -8.62 7.51 -0.43
C VAL A 39 -7.25 6.82 -0.42
N ASN A 40 -6.40 7.18 0.55
CA ASN A 40 -5.14 6.50 0.78
C ASN A 40 -5.33 5.33 1.77
N PRO A 41 -5.23 4.06 1.32
CA PRO A 41 -5.44 2.90 2.21
C PRO A 41 -4.40 2.79 3.34
N PHE A 42 -3.22 3.42 3.19
CA PHE A 42 -2.14 3.32 4.17
C PHE A 42 -2.28 4.28 5.36
N GLU A 43 -3.26 5.18 5.32
CA GLU A 43 -3.65 6.00 6.46
C GLU A 43 -4.47 5.20 7.50
N PHE A 44 -4.91 4.00 7.13
CA PHE A 44 -5.71 3.12 7.96
C PHE A 44 -4.87 1.95 8.47
N THR A 45 -5.05 1.61 9.74
CA THR A 45 -4.44 0.41 10.36
C THR A 45 -5.43 -0.74 10.49
N ASP A 46 -6.69 -0.49 10.14
CA ASP A 46 -7.79 -1.45 10.16
C ASP A 46 -8.56 -1.36 8.84
N ILE A 47 -8.84 -2.51 8.24
CA ILE A 47 -9.64 -2.63 7.02
C ILE A 47 -11.08 -2.15 7.24
N GLU A 48 -11.60 -2.27 8.45
CA GLU A 48 -12.94 -1.79 8.79
C GLU A 48 -13.04 -0.26 8.75
N ASP A 49 -11.98 0.45 9.16
CA ASP A 49 -11.93 1.92 9.05
C ASP A 49 -11.88 2.37 7.59
N LEU A 50 -11.05 1.71 6.76
CA LEU A 50 -11.03 1.97 5.32
C LEU A 50 -12.41 1.73 4.70
N ARG A 51 -13.09 0.64 5.09
CA ARG A 51 -14.45 0.35 4.59
C ARG A 51 -15.44 1.43 5.01
N ARG A 52 -15.39 1.89 6.27
CA ARG A 52 -16.24 2.99 6.75
C ARG A 52 -16.03 4.25 5.93
N GLU A 53 -14.79 4.59 5.60
CA GLU A 53 -14.49 5.78 4.80
C GLU A 53 -15.02 5.66 3.37
N LEU A 54 -14.84 4.51 2.72
CA LEU A 54 -15.40 4.26 1.39
C LEU A 54 -16.94 4.37 1.40
N LEU A 55 -17.59 3.80 2.41
CA LEU A 55 -19.05 3.91 2.57
C LEU A 55 -19.49 5.35 2.81
N ARG A 56 -18.78 6.11 3.65
CA ARG A 56 -19.07 7.53 3.91
C ARG A 56 -19.08 8.32 2.61
N ILE A 57 -18.07 8.15 1.76
CA ILE A 57 -17.96 8.83 0.46
C ILE A 57 -19.16 8.49 -0.45
N ILE A 58 -19.51 7.21 -0.54
CA ILE A 58 -20.64 6.74 -1.37
C ILE A 58 -21.97 7.30 -0.83
N GLU A 59 -22.19 7.25 0.48
CA GLU A 59 -23.41 7.75 1.11
C GLU A 59 -23.56 9.27 0.96
N GLU A 60 -22.47 10.02 1.09
CA GLU A 60 -22.47 11.47 0.86
C GLU A 60 -22.81 11.81 -0.59
N TYR A 61 -22.21 11.10 -1.54
CA TYR A 61 -22.53 11.26 -2.95
C TYR A 61 -24.02 10.99 -3.24
N LEU A 62 -24.58 9.89 -2.71
CA LEU A 62 -25.98 9.51 -2.91
C LEU A 62 -26.99 10.47 -2.24
N LYS A 63 -26.56 11.29 -1.28
CA LYS A 63 -27.41 12.35 -0.70
C LYS A 63 -27.54 13.56 -1.62
N THR A 64 -26.54 13.82 -2.46
CA THR A 64 -26.45 15.01 -3.32
C THR A 64 -26.92 14.74 -4.74
N TYR A 65 -26.64 13.54 -5.26
CA TYR A 65 -26.90 13.16 -6.65
C TYR A 65 -27.98 12.08 -6.73
N PRO A 66 -28.75 12.01 -7.84
CA PRO A 66 -29.66 10.91 -8.07
C PRO A 66 -28.90 9.57 -8.11
N PRO A 67 -29.54 8.44 -7.77
CA PRO A 67 -28.92 7.13 -7.89
C PRO A 67 -28.38 6.88 -9.30
N PRO A 68 -27.16 6.31 -9.44
CA PRO A 68 -26.60 5.99 -10.74
C PRO A 68 -27.49 5.03 -11.53
N ARG A 69 -27.35 5.07 -12.85
CA ARG A 69 -28.02 4.09 -13.73
C ARG A 69 -27.51 2.66 -13.43
N PRO A 70 -28.36 1.62 -13.63
CA PRO A 70 -27.90 0.25 -13.57
C PRO A 70 -26.77 -0.01 -14.59
N VAL A 71 -25.77 -0.79 -14.18
CA VAL A 71 -24.70 -1.23 -15.09
C VAL A 71 -25.20 -2.31 -16.06
N PRO A 72 -24.71 -2.34 -17.31
CA PRO A 72 -25.01 -3.43 -18.23
C PRO A 72 -24.47 -4.78 -17.72
N PRO A 73 -25.10 -5.91 -18.10
CA PRO A 73 -24.58 -7.24 -17.80
C PRO A 73 -23.13 -7.43 -18.29
N GLY A 74 -22.30 -8.07 -17.48
CA GLY A 74 -20.87 -8.26 -17.74
C GLY A 74 -19.98 -7.08 -17.36
N ARG A 75 -20.54 -6.01 -16.79
CA ARG A 75 -19.81 -4.86 -16.25
C ARG A 75 -20.04 -4.68 -14.75
N GLU A 76 -20.48 -5.73 -14.06
CA GLU A 76 -20.66 -5.74 -12.61
C GLU A 76 -19.32 -5.61 -11.90
N PHE A 77 -19.33 -5.02 -10.70
CA PHE A 77 -18.13 -5.02 -9.86
C PHE A 77 -17.93 -6.39 -9.24
N MET A 78 -16.75 -6.98 -9.44
CA MET A 78 -16.39 -8.29 -8.90
C MET A 78 -15.58 -8.12 -7.62
N PHE A 79 -16.20 -8.44 -6.48
CA PHE A 79 -15.49 -8.50 -5.20
C PHE A 79 -14.61 -9.75 -5.15
N ASN A 80 -13.31 -9.54 -5.00
CA ASN A 80 -12.32 -10.60 -4.83
C ASN A 80 -11.67 -10.50 -3.46
N GLU A 81 -11.43 -11.64 -2.83
CA GLU A 81 -10.65 -11.75 -1.61
C GLU A 81 -9.26 -12.32 -1.95
N GLY A 82 -8.24 -11.80 -1.26
CA GLY A 82 -6.87 -12.30 -1.35
C GLY A 82 -6.42 -12.85 -0.01
N ILE A 83 -5.70 -13.97 -0.03
CA ILE A 83 -5.09 -14.56 1.16
C ILE A 83 -3.57 -14.47 1.00
N THR A 84 -2.89 -13.89 1.98
CA THR A 84 -1.42 -13.86 2.02
C THR A 84 -0.89 -15.16 2.60
N ILE A 85 0.04 -15.81 1.87
CA ILE A 85 0.82 -16.95 2.37
C ILE A 85 2.25 -16.47 2.59
N VAL A 86 2.72 -16.52 3.84
CA VAL A 86 4.07 -16.07 4.21
C VAL A 86 5.03 -17.24 4.17
N ILE A 87 6.10 -17.11 3.38
CA ILE A 87 7.15 -18.12 3.23
C ILE A 87 8.49 -17.51 3.68
N PRO A 88 9.22 -18.13 4.62
CA PRO A 88 10.55 -17.66 5.01
C PRO A 88 11.52 -17.71 3.83
N THR A 89 12.22 -16.60 3.57
CA THR A 89 13.21 -16.50 2.49
C THR A 89 14.54 -17.14 2.85
N GLY A 90 14.82 -17.34 4.14
CA GLY A 90 16.12 -17.77 4.65
C GLY A 90 17.20 -16.67 4.62
N ILE A 91 16.83 -15.44 4.26
CA ILE A 91 17.75 -14.29 4.24
C ILE A 91 17.70 -13.62 5.62
N GLU A 92 18.86 -13.58 6.29
CA GLU A 92 19.02 -12.96 7.61
C GLU A 92 20.08 -11.87 7.56
N SER A 93 19.80 -10.73 8.21
CA SER A 93 20.76 -9.64 8.38
C SER A 93 21.66 -9.90 9.59
N GLY A 94 22.94 -9.54 9.45
CA GLY A 94 23.87 -9.43 10.58
C GLY A 94 23.56 -8.23 11.49
N PRO A 95 24.34 -8.05 12.56
CA PRO A 95 24.09 -7.04 13.60
C PRO A 95 24.53 -5.62 13.20
N GLN A 96 25.01 -5.40 11.97
CA GLN A 96 25.46 -4.10 11.51
C GLN A 96 24.52 -3.53 10.45
N LEU A 97 24.46 -2.20 10.40
CA LEU A 97 23.64 -1.49 9.41
C LEU A 97 24.03 -1.83 7.96
N HIS A 98 25.32 -2.03 7.69
CA HIS A 98 25.81 -2.49 6.39
C HIS A 98 25.33 -3.90 6.04
N ASP A 99 25.21 -4.82 7.02
CA ASP A 99 24.69 -6.17 6.77
C ASP A 99 23.22 -6.10 6.35
N PHE A 100 22.44 -5.23 7.00
CA PHE A 100 21.04 -4.98 6.64
C PHE A 100 20.91 -4.40 5.23
N LEU A 101 21.75 -3.43 4.87
CA LEU A 101 21.77 -2.85 3.52
C LEU A 101 22.05 -3.91 2.44
N GLN A 102 23.01 -4.81 2.69
CA GLN A 102 23.32 -5.89 1.75
C GLN A 102 22.13 -6.82 1.56
N LYS A 103 21.47 -7.22 2.65
CA LYS A 103 20.31 -8.13 2.58
C LYS A 103 19.08 -7.48 2.01
N LEU A 104 18.85 -6.19 2.28
CA LEU A 104 17.78 -5.41 1.67
C LEU A 104 17.86 -5.42 0.14
N ARG A 105 19.08 -5.43 -0.43
CA ARG A 105 19.30 -5.51 -1.88
C ARG A 105 19.10 -6.91 -2.47
N GLU A 106 19.23 -7.94 -1.64
CA GLU A 106 19.12 -9.36 -2.03
C GLU A 106 17.66 -9.85 -2.04
N VAL A 107 16.82 -9.34 -1.14
CA VAL A 107 15.43 -9.78 -1.03
C VAL A 107 14.58 -9.41 -2.24
N ASP A 108 13.60 -10.27 -2.53
CA ASP A 108 12.59 -10.02 -3.55
C ASP A 108 11.67 -8.84 -3.15
N PHE A 109 11.10 -8.17 -4.15
CA PHE A 109 10.19 -7.05 -3.96
C PHE A 109 8.94 -7.41 -3.15
N SER A 110 8.51 -8.68 -3.17
CA SER A 110 7.43 -9.18 -2.31
C SER A 110 7.78 -9.11 -0.81
N SER A 111 9.05 -9.27 -0.43
CA SER A 111 9.50 -9.09 0.95
C SER A 111 9.43 -7.63 1.37
N ILE A 112 9.75 -6.71 0.45
CA ILE A 112 9.59 -5.26 0.67
C ILE A 112 8.11 -4.91 0.90
N TYR A 113 7.22 -5.46 0.06
CA TYR A 113 5.78 -5.33 0.25
C TYR A 113 5.33 -5.83 1.63
N PHE A 114 5.74 -7.05 2.00
CA PHE A 114 5.34 -7.68 3.25
C PHE A 114 5.80 -6.89 4.48
N HIS A 115 7.06 -6.46 4.49
CA HIS A 115 7.67 -5.80 5.65
C HIS A 115 7.38 -4.31 5.76
N PHE A 116 7.06 -3.63 4.65
CA PHE A 116 6.79 -2.19 4.67
C PHE A 116 5.31 -1.81 4.56
N TYR A 117 4.58 -2.49 3.68
CA TYR A 117 3.20 -2.15 3.35
C TYR A 117 2.22 -2.97 4.18
N GLU A 118 2.33 -4.30 4.11
CA GLU A 118 1.39 -5.22 4.76
C GLU A 118 1.52 -5.20 6.28
N SER A 119 2.73 -4.96 6.80
CA SER A 119 3.01 -4.85 8.24
C SER A 119 2.09 -3.87 8.95
N ARG A 120 1.66 -2.77 8.32
CA ARG A 120 0.81 -1.74 8.96
C ARG A 120 -0.58 -2.28 9.31
N LEU A 121 -1.19 -3.00 8.38
CA LEU A 121 -2.46 -3.69 8.60
C LEU A 121 -2.25 -4.94 9.48
N ARG A 122 -1.23 -5.74 9.19
CA ARG A 122 -0.92 -6.98 9.93
C ARG A 122 -0.65 -6.71 11.42
N LEU A 123 0.02 -5.61 11.75
CA LEU A 123 0.34 -5.22 13.13
C LEU A 123 -0.72 -4.31 13.75
N GLY A 124 -1.70 -3.81 12.99
CA GLY A 124 -2.72 -2.88 13.46
C GLY A 124 -2.16 -1.55 13.99
N ARG A 125 -0.99 -1.11 13.50
CA ARG A 125 -0.31 0.13 13.92
C ARG A 125 0.45 0.76 12.75
N PRO A 126 0.66 2.09 12.74
CA PRO A 126 1.30 2.80 11.62
C PRO A 126 2.83 2.67 11.68
N VAL A 127 3.33 1.43 11.68
CA VAL A 127 4.75 1.08 11.78
C VAL A 127 5.07 -0.02 10.79
N ASP A 128 6.19 0.13 10.08
CA ASP A 128 6.77 -0.91 9.25
C ASP A 128 7.84 -1.72 9.99
N ASP A 129 8.05 -2.97 9.55
CA ASP A 129 9.00 -3.88 10.19
C ASP A 129 10.44 -3.37 10.05
N PHE A 130 10.80 -2.68 8.95
CA PHE A 130 12.16 -2.17 8.74
C PHE A 130 12.50 -1.05 9.72
N SER A 131 11.63 -0.05 9.87
CA SER A 131 11.79 1.03 10.83
C SER A 131 11.83 0.49 12.27
N GLU A 132 10.96 -0.47 12.60
CA GLU A 132 10.96 -1.11 13.92
C GLU A 132 12.28 -1.87 14.17
N PHE A 133 12.75 -2.65 13.19
CA PHE A 133 14.00 -3.39 13.29
C PHE A 133 15.21 -2.47 13.47
N LEU A 134 15.30 -1.39 12.68
CA LEU A 134 16.37 -0.41 12.76
C LEU A 134 16.37 0.32 14.11
N LEU A 135 15.19 0.65 14.64
CA LEU A 135 15.03 1.30 15.93
C LEU A 135 15.44 0.38 17.10
N THR A 136 14.94 -0.86 17.09
CA THR A 136 15.00 -1.75 18.26
C THR A 136 16.17 -2.71 18.26
N SER A 137 16.60 -3.18 17.09
CA SER A 137 17.64 -4.22 16.95
C SER A 137 18.99 -3.64 16.58
N LEU A 138 19.02 -2.57 15.77
CA LEU A 138 20.26 -1.89 15.37
C LEU A 138 20.50 -0.56 16.11
N GLU A 139 19.55 -0.13 16.94
CA GLU A 139 19.61 1.12 17.74
C GLU A 139 19.92 2.37 16.89
N ARG A 140 19.32 2.44 15.69
CA ARG A 140 19.44 3.56 14.74
C ARG A 140 18.13 4.35 14.63
N PRO A 141 17.79 5.20 15.61
CA PRO A 141 16.52 5.95 15.60
C PRO A 141 16.44 6.98 14.46
N GLY A 142 17.57 7.53 14.01
CA GLY A 142 17.62 8.53 12.94
C GLY A 142 17.12 7.97 11.61
N ILE A 143 17.76 6.90 11.11
CA ILE A 143 17.34 6.22 9.89
C ILE A 143 15.93 5.62 10.00
N ALA A 144 15.58 5.06 11.16
CA ALA A 144 14.25 4.51 11.40
C ALA A 144 13.17 5.58 11.23
N ALA A 145 13.39 6.80 11.75
CA ALA A 145 12.45 7.91 11.57
C ALA A 145 12.35 8.36 10.11
N LYS A 146 13.46 8.39 9.38
CA LYS A 146 13.47 8.73 7.94
C LYS A 146 12.66 7.71 7.13
N ILE A 147 12.90 6.41 7.32
CA ILE A 147 12.18 5.34 6.62
C ILE A 147 10.69 5.36 6.97
N LYS A 148 10.34 5.52 8.26
CA LYS A 148 8.95 5.61 8.72
C LYS A 148 8.18 6.77 8.05
N SER A 149 8.86 7.86 7.71
CA SER A 149 8.28 9.04 7.07
C SER A 149 8.02 8.87 5.56
N LEU A 150 8.50 7.79 4.95
CA LEU A 150 8.22 7.49 3.55
C LEU A 150 6.74 7.14 3.39
N ASP A 151 6.06 7.86 2.51
CA ASP A 151 4.67 7.57 2.15
C ASP A 151 4.60 6.29 1.30
N PRO A 152 3.94 5.21 1.78
CA PRO A 152 3.81 3.98 1.02
C PRO A 152 3.09 4.18 -0.32
N TYR A 153 2.19 5.16 -0.42
CA TYR A 153 1.40 5.37 -1.62
C TYR A 153 2.20 5.93 -2.82
N MET A 154 3.36 6.53 -2.54
CA MET A 154 4.16 7.26 -3.52
C MET A 154 5.18 6.39 -4.28
N TYR A 155 5.42 5.15 -3.83
CA TYR A 155 6.53 4.35 -4.32
C TYR A 155 6.07 2.94 -4.70
N THR A 156 6.64 2.42 -5.79
CA THR A 156 6.65 0.97 -6.03
C THR A 156 7.62 0.31 -5.05
N THR A 157 7.51 -1.01 -4.88
CA THR A 157 8.42 -1.78 -4.03
C THR A 157 9.88 -1.68 -4.47
N GLU A 158 10.13 -1.61 -5.78
CA GLU A 158 11.46 -1.40 -6.35
C GLU A 158 12.03 -0.04 -5.93
N VAL A 159 11.27 1.03 -6.20
CA VAL A 159 11.67 2.40 -5.89
C VAL A 159 11.83 2.59 -4.39
N LEU A 160 10.96 1.98 -3.58
CA LEU A 160 11.05 2.03 -2.13
C LEU A 160 12.32 1.35 -1.63
N ARG A 161 12.65 0.14 -2.12
CA ARG A 161 13.88 -0.56 -1.73
C ARG A 161 15.10 0.29 -1.99
N ASP A 162 15.18 0.91 -3.17
CA ASP A 162 16.31 1.73 -3.57
C ASP A 162 16.40 3.02 -2.74
N LYS A 163 15.25 3.63 -2.39
CA LYS A 163 15.20 4.77 -1.47
C LYS A 163 15.66 4.41 -0.07
N ILE A 164 15.18 3.31 0.50
CA ILE A 164 15.62 2.85 1.82
C ILE A 164 17.13 2.58 1.79
N ALA A 165 17.62 1.91 0.75
CA ALA A 165 19.04 1.65 0.58
C ALA A 165 19.86 2.95 0.52
N ALA A 166 19.44 3.94 -0.26
CA ALA A 166 20.13 5.23 -0.36
C ALA A 166 20.15 5.98 0.99
N LEU A 167 19.04 5.98 1.74
CA LEU A 167 19.00 6.59 3.08
C LEU A 167 20.00 5.93 4.04
N ILE A 168 20.17 4.62 3.94
CA ILE A 168 21.14 3.87 4.76
C ILE A 168 22.57 4.19 4.31
N GLU A 169 22.83 4.27 3.01
CA GLU A 169 24.15 4.61 2.46
C GLU A 169 24.64 6.00 2.87
N GLU A 170 23.74 6.97 3.02
CA GLU A 170 24.08 8.30 3.53
C GLU A 170 24.53 8.31 5.00
N GLU A 171 24.23 7.26 5.75
CA GLU A 171 24.55 7.14 7.18
C GLU A 171 25.79 6.27 7.48
N LEU A 172 26.26 5.51 6.48
CA LEU A 172 27.48 4.68 6.56
C LEU A 172 28.76 5.50 6.33
#